data_AF-A0A7Y3I9V5-F1
#
_entry.id   AF-A0A7Y3I9V5-F1
#
_cell.length_a   1.000
_cell.length_b   1.000
_cell.length_c   1.000
_cell.angle_alpha   90.00
_cell.angle_beta   90.00
_cell.angle_gamma   90.00
#
_symmetry.space_group_name_H-M   'P 1'
#
loop_
_entity.id
_entity.type
_entity.pdbx_description
1 polymer ?
#
loop_
_entity_poly.entity_id
_entity_poly.type
_entity_poly.pdbx_seq_one_letter_code
_entity_poly.pdbx_strand_id
1 'polypeptide(L)'
;FWPIAFTGSQHATVRDLANVTFGWASAFSYAEDDATVEPLWITTEAGGVRPAGASIDPSMEIAPTEDELGIHAMAVAIDPGAGEEGSSGGRIVAVGDSDFLQDRFVQANPQNLVFAVNALDWLSQDEALIGIRSKNRTPPTLAFASDFGRNALKWGSLIGVPLAFVLLGVMRISGRTGRAERRWREA
;
A
#
# COMPACT_ATOMS: atom_id res chain seq x y z
N PHE A 1 1.83 16.29 -8.75
CA PHE A 1 0.73 17.01 -8.06
C PHE A 1 -0.35 15.99 -7.69
N TRP A 2 -1.00 16.11 -6.53
CA TRP A 2 -1.88 15.07 -5.94
C TRP A 2 -1.27 13.67 -5.82
N PRO A 3 -0.10 13.52 -5.19
CA PRO A 3 0.53 12.22 -5.07
C PRO A 3 -0.27 11.29 -4.13
N ILE A 4 -0.37 10.04 -4.56
CA ILE A 4 -0.75 8.91 -3.69
C ILE A 4 0.56 8.34 -3.17
N ALA A 5 0.77 8.42 -1.86
CA ALA A 5 1.98 7.94 -1.22
C ALA A 5 1.77 6.52 -0.67
N PHE A 6 2.85 5.74 -0.68
CA PHE A 6 2.91 4.37 -0.21
C PHE A 6 3.79 4.25 1.02
N THR A 7 3.66 3.15 1.75
CA THR A 7 4.43 2.93 2.97
C THR A 7 5.93 2.88 2.68
N GLY A 8 6.70 3.73 3.35
CA GLY A 8 8.15 3.80 3.21
C GLY A 8 8.91 2.85 4.11
N SER A 9 8.24 2.36 5.16
CA SER A 9 8.83 1.56 6.23
C SER A 9 7.77 0.73 6.95
N GLN A 10 8.19 -0.05 7.95
CA GLN A 10 7.29 -0.86 8.80
C GLN A 10 6.92 -0.14 10.11
N HIS A 11 6.88 1.19 10.10
CA HIS A 11 6.58 1.99 11.29
C HIS A 11 5.15 1.78 11.80
N ALA A 12 4.96 1.88 13.13
CA ALA A 12 3.65 1.66 13.76
C ALA A 12 2.55 2.57 13.20
N THR A 13 2.89 3.83 12.88
CA THR A 13 1.92 4.83 12.40
C THR A 13 1.30 4.49 11.04
N VAL A 14 1.99 3.70 10.22
CA VAL A 14 1.54 3.30 8.88
C VAL A 14 1.01 1.86 8.82
N ARG A 15 0.94 1.17 9.96
CA ARG A 15 0.53 -0.24 10.00
C ARG A 15 -0.89 -0.44 9.46
N ASP A 16 -1.01 -1.42 8.58
CA ASP A 16 -2.22 -1.80 7.82
C ASP A 16 -2.88 -0.64 7.05
N LEU A 17 -2.11 0.40 6.74
CA LEU A 17 -2.49 1.41 5.76
C LEU A 17 -1.80 1.10 4.44
N ALA A 18 -2.57 1.12 3.36
CA ALA A 18 -2.07 0.85 2.02
C ALA A 18 -1.51 2.11 1.36
N ASN A 19 -2.16 3.25 1.58
CA ASN A 19 -1.78 4.54 1.01
C ASN A 19 -2.43 5.71 1.75
N VAL A 20 -1.86 6.90 1.54
CA VAL A 20 -2.49 8.18 1.87
C VAL A 20 -2.44 9.09 0.65
N THR A 21 -3.35 10.05 0.61
CA THR A 21 -3.45 11.02 -0.49
C THR A 21 -3.08 12.39 0.01
N PHE A 22 -2.16 13.04 -0.71
CA PHE A 22 -1.79 14.42 -0.43
C PHE A 22 -2.26 15.33 -1.58
N GLY A 23 -2.43 16.62 -1.31
CA GLY A 23 -2.69 17.63 -2.34
C GLY A 23 -1.40 18.15 -2.93
N TRP A 24 -0.62 18.82 -2.09
CA TRP A 24 0.60 19.54 -2.44
C TRP A 24 1.68 19.25 -1.40
N ALA A 25 2.14 18.01 -1.38
CA ALA A 25 3.16 17.61 -0.44
C ALA A 25 4.55 18.10 -0.85
N SER A 26 5.28 18.60 0.13
CA SER A 26 6.71 18.85 0.07
C SER A 26 7.49 17.56 0.35
N ALA A 27 8.55 17.33 -0.41
CA ALA A 27 9.47 16.23 -0.16
C ALA A 27 10.44 16.58 0.99
N PHE A 28 10.65 15.63 1.89
CA PHE A 28 11.69 15.69 2.92
C PHE A 28 12.99 15.09 2.38
N SER A 29 14.10 15.70 2.76
CA SER A 29 15.45 15.13 2.62
C SER A 29 16.01 14.88 4.00
N TYR A 30 16.70 13.75 4.16
CA TYR A 30 17.34 13.32 5.41
C TYR A 30 18.60 12.52 5.06
N ALA A 31 19.51 12.39 6.02
CA ALA A 31 20.69 11.56 5.83
C ALA A 31 20.30 10.07 5.94
N GLU A 32 20.71 9.25 4.97
CA GLU A 32 20.33 7.82 4.94
C GLU A 32 20.83 7.03 6.16
N ASP A 33 21.93 7.48 6.76
CA ASP A 33 22.53 6.85 7.96
C ASP A 33 21.93 7.37 9.27
N ASP A 34 20.96 8.28 9.24
CA ASP A 34 20.33 8.82 10.44
C ASP A 34 19.26 7.88 10.99
N ALA A 35 19.65 7.06 11.97
CA ALA A 35 18.77 6.11 12.63
C ALA A 35 17.60 6.77 13.41
N THR A 36 17.62 8.09 13.60
CA THR A 36 16.51 8.79 14.27
C THR A 36 15.38 9.13 13.32
N VAL A 37 15.59 9.09 12.00
CA VAL A 37 14.60 9.49 10.99
C VAL A 37 14.12 8.28 10.20
N GLU A 38 12.81 8.03 10.24
CA GLU A 38 12.18 6.95 9.49
C GLU A 38 11.15 7.50 8.48
N PRO A 39 11.28 7.21 7.17
CA PRO A 39 10.29 7.63 6.19
C PRO A 39 8.99 6.85 6.38
N LEU A 40 7.86 7.55 6.50
CA LEU A 40 6.54 6.95 6.69
C LEU A 40 5.83 6.75 5.35
N TRP A 41 5.78 7.81 4.55
CA TRP A 41 5.05 7.85 3.29
C TRP A 41 5.99 8.33 2.18
N ILE A 42 6.14 7.51 1.14
CA ILE A 42 7.06 7.76 0.03
C ILE A 42 6.33 7.74 -1.33
N THR A 43 6.93 8.37 -2.32
CA THR A 43 6.55 8.20 -3.74
C THR A 43 7.13 6.91 -4.32
N THR A 44 6.76 6.59 -5.56
CA THR A 44 7.45 5.57 -6.36
C THR A 44 8.71 6.16 -7.01
N GLU A 45 9.50 5.32 -7.69
CA GLU A 45 10.67 5.74 -8.48
C GLU A 45 10.32 6.74 -9.61
N ALA A 46 9.05 6.79 -10.04
CA ALA A 46 8.55 7.76 -11.01
C ALA A 46 8.11 9.09 -10.38
N GLY A 47 8.34 9.29 -9.08
CA GLY A 47 8.09 10.55 -8.40
C GLY A 47 9.09 11.62 -8.82
N GLY A 48 8.69 12.88 -8.85
CA GLY A 48 9.59 14.00 -9.13
C GLY A 48 9.22 15.24 -8.31
N VAL A 49 10.21 16.08 -8.02
CA VAL A 49 10.03 17.32 -7.25
C VAL A 49 10.00 18.51 -8.20
N ARG A 50 9.10 19.45 -7.94
CA ARG A 50 9.00 20.69 -8.73
C ARG A 50 9.30 21.90 -7.84
N PRO A 51 10.06 22.89 -8.34
CA PRO A 51 10.33 24.10 -7.60
C PRO A 51 9.04 24.90 -7.39
N ALA A 52 9.01 25.68 -6.30
CA ALA A 52 7.91 26.59 -6.04
C ALA A 52 7.72 27.58 -7.20
N GLY A 53 6.46 27.84 -7.57
CA GLY A 53 6.14 28.76 -8.67
C GLY A 53 6.31 28.17 -10.07
N ALA A 54 6.64 26.88 -10.20
CA ALA A 54 6.64 26.21 -11.49
C ALA A 54 5.24 26.26 -12.14
N SER A 55 5.20 26.44 -13.47
CA SER A 55 3.94 26.42 -14.21
C SER A 55 3.27 25.05 -14.09
N ILE A 56 1.95 25.08 -13.86
CA ILE A 56 1.06 23.91 -13.73
C ILE A 56 0.17 23.74 -14.97
N ASP A 57 0.48 24.48 -16.04
CA ASP A 57 -0.27 24.43 -17.29
C ASP A 57 -0.32 22.98 -17.82
N PRO A 58 -1.53 22.39 -17.96
CA PRO A 58 -1.69 21.01 -18.44
C PRO A 58 -1.21 20.79 -19.87
N SER A 59 -1.07 21.86 -20.66
CA SER A 59 -0.57 21.81 -22.04
C SER A 59 0.95 21.80 -22.15
N MET A 60 1.66 22.06 -21.04
CA MET A 60 3.11 21.94 -20.99
C MET A 60 3.52 20.48 -21.12
N GLU A 61 4.40 20.20 -22.07
CA GLU A 61 5.01 18.88 -22.21
C GLU A 61 6.04 18.71 -21.09
N ILE A 62 5.71 17.89 -20.09
CA ILE A 62 6.61 17.55 -18.98
C ILE A 62 7.39 16.32 -19.41
N ALA A 63 8.65 16.52 -19.80
CA ALA A 63 9.60 15.46 -20.11
C ALA A 63 10.68 15.43 -19.01
N PRO A 64 10.42 14.77 -17.88
CA PRO A 64 11.39 14.70 -16.80
C PRO A 64 12.59 13.86 -17.25
N THR A 65 13.79 14.29 -16.87
CA THR A 65 14.99 13.48 -17.08
C THR A 65 15.09 12.39 -16.01
N GLU A 66 15.85 11.32 -16.26
CA GLU A 66 15.96 10.19 -15.31
C GLU A 66 16.51 10.62 -13.94
N ASP A 67 17.34 11.67 -13.90
CA ASP A 67 17.89 12.26 -12.67
C ASP A 67 16.91 13.16 -11.92
N GLU A 68 15.81 13.57 -12.54
CA GLU A 68 14.72 14.32 -11.89
C GLU A 68 13.68 13.41 -11.22
N LEU A 69 13.81 12.09 -11.42
CA LEU A 69 12.89 11.09 -10.89
C LEU A 69 13.52 10.32 -9.73
N GLY A 70 12.70 10.00 -8.73
CA GLY A 70 13.13 9.20 -7.60
C GLY A 70 12.06 9.00 -6.54
N ILE A 71 12.45 8.23 -5.54
CA ILE A 71 11.66 8.03 -4.33
C ILE A 71 11.85 9.25 -3.43
N HIS A 72 10.74 9.87 -3.04
CA HIS A 72 10.73 11.04 -2.18
C HIS A 72 9.85 10.79 -0.96
N ALA A 73 10.38 11.05 0.23
CA ALA A 73 9.61 10.98 1.47
C ALA A 73 8.72 12.21 1.61
N MET A 74 7.46 12.00 1.96
CA MET A 74 6.45 13.06 2.12
C MET A 74 5.90 13.14 3.53
N ALA A 75 6.18 12.12 4.34
CA ALA A 75 6.08 12.18 5.79
C ALA A 75 7.21 11.37 6.41
N VAL A 76 7.73 11.85 7.53
CA VAL A 76 8.81 11.20 8.30
C VAL A 76 8.43 11.17 9.78
N ALA A 77 8.84 10.10 10.46
CA ALA A 77 8.88 10.02 11.91
C ALA A 77 10.30 10.32 12.37
N ILE A 78 10.43 11.05 13.47
CA ILE A 78 11.71 11.33 14.12
C ILE A 78 11.60 10.81 15.55
N ASP A 79 12.41 9.82 15.90
CA ASP A 79 12.54 9.27 17.23
C ASP A 79 14.02 9.30 17.67
N PRO A 80 14.41 10.29 18.49
CA PRO A 80 15.77 10.37 19.01
C PRO A 80 16.18 9.13 19.81
N GLY A 81 15.22 8.40 20.40
CA GLY A 81 15.48 7.20 21.19
C GLY A 81 15.84 5.97 20.34
N ALA A 82 15.64 6.02 19.02
CA ALA A 82 16.01 4.94 18.11
C ALA A 82 17.52 4.94 17.76
N GLY A 83 18.18 6.10 17.83
CA GLY A 83 19.59 6.24 17.46
C GLY A 83 20.60 5.95 18.58
N GLU A 84 20.23 6.19 19.84
CA GLU A 84 21.10 5.95 21.01
C GLU A 84 20.31 5.45 22.23
N GLU A 85 20.73 4.32 22.81
CA GLU A 85 20.15 3.79 24.05
C GLU A 85 20.36 4.79 25.21
N GLY A 86 19.27 5.40 25.69
CA GLY A 86 19.28 6.37 26.79
C GLY A 86 19.07 7.83 26.35
N SER A 87 18.88 8.09 25.06
CA SER A 87 18.46 9.40 24.58
C SER A 87 16.99 9.67 24.98
N SER A 88 16.77 10.69 25.80
CA SER A 88 15.45 11.17 26.19
C SER A 88 15.05 12.34 25.29
N GLY A 89 14.50 12.02 24.13
CA GLY A 89 13.99 13.01 23.17
C GLY A 89 12.49 12.93 22.98
N GLY A 90 11.87 14.06 22.59
CA GLY A 90 10.50 14.05 22.11
C GLY A 90 10.42 13.44 20.71
N ARG A 91 9.35 12.68 20.44
CA ARG A 91 9.05 12.16 19.12
C ARG A 91 8.37 13.22 18.26
N ILE A 92 8.62 13.19 16.95
CA ILE A 92 8.00 14.10 15.98
C ILE A 92 7.48 13.29 14.79
N VAL A 93 6.31 13.66 14.29
CA VAL A 93 5.84 13.23 12.96
C VAL A 93 5.72 14.49 12.11
N ALA A 94 6.48 14.55 11.02
CA ALA A 94 6.43 15.65 10.06
C ALA A 94 5.70 15.20 8.79
N VAL A 95 4.73 15.99 8.34
CA VAL A 95 3.95 15.72 7.14
C VAL A 95 4.08 16.91 6.20
N GLY A 96 4.44 16.66 4.94
CA GLY A 96 4.78 17.69 3.96
C GLY A 96 3.58 18.42 3.35
N ASP A 97 2.37 18.13 3.79
CA ASP A 97 1.13 18.68 3.25
C ASP A 97 0.22 19.18 4.37
N SER A 98 -0.21 20.44 4.30
CA SER A 98 -1.15 21.02 5.27
C SER A 98 -2.59 20.59 5.01
N ASP A 99 -2.92 20.16 3.79
CA ASP A 99 -4.30 19.95 3.38
C ASP A 99 -4.80 18.52 3.61
N PHE A 100 -3.91 17.57 3.89
CA PHE A 100 -4.24 16.13 3.89
C PHE A 100 -5.37 15.73 4.86
N LEU A 101 -5.66 16.54 5.88
CA LEU A 101 -6.76 16.34 6.83
C LEU A 101 -8.00 17.19 6.56
N GLN A 102 -8.00 18.00 5.51
CA GLN A 102 -9.22 18.70 5.12
C GLN A 102 -10.29 17.70 4.69
N ASP A 103 -11.56 18.05 4.94
CA ASP A 103 -12.73 17.21 4.67
C ASP A 103 -12.70 16.54 3.29
N ARG A 104 -12.32 17.27 2.24
CA ARG A 104 -12.22 16.73 0.88
C ARG A 104 -11.24 15.56 0.75
N PHE A 105 -10.09 15.61 1.44
CA PHE A 105 -9.08 14.57 1.38
C PHE A 105 -9.44 13.40 2.27
N VAL A 106 -9.99 13.65 3.46
CA VAL A 106 -10.46 12.60 4.37
C VAL A 106 -11.65 11.85 3.77
N GLN A 107 -12.57 12.54 3.09
CA GLN A 107 -13.69 11.91 2.39
C GLN A 107 -13.23 11.10 1.18
N ALA A 108 -12.28 11.62 0.40
CA ALA A 108 -11.72 10.91 -0.75
C ALA A 108 -10.89 9.69 -0.34
N ASN A 109 -10.09 9.82 0.73
CA ASN A 109 -9.28 8.75 1.29
C ASN A 109 -9.37 8.72 2.82
N PRO A 110 -10.28 7.91 3.38
CA PRO A 110 -10.42 7.77 4.84
C PRO A 110 -9.15 7.29 5.56
N GLN A 111 -8.16 6.74 4.84
CA GLN A 111 -6.87 6.35 5.43
C GLN A 111 -6.07 7.56 5.93
N ASN A 112 -6.27 8.76 5.38
CA ASN A 112 -5.62 9.98 5.86
C ASN A 112 -5.94 10.25 7.34
N LEU A 113 -7.21 10.10 7.73
CA LEU A 113 -7.63 10.28 9.12
C LEU A 113 -7.09 9.17 10.02
N VAL A 114 -7.07 7.92 9.53
CA VAL A 114 -6.50 6.80 10.30
C VAL A 114 -5.00 7.03 10.55
N PHE A 115 -4.26 7.48 9.54
CA PHE A 115 -2.86 7.84 9.68
C PHE A 115 -2.65 8.92 10.74
N ALA A 116 -3.43 10.00 10.74
CA ALA A 116 -3.31 11.05 11.75
C ALA A 116 -3.61 10.57 13.17
N VAL A 117 -4.60 9.68 13.35
CA VAL A 117 -4.86 9.08 14.66
C VAL A 117 -3.72 8.16 15.08
N ASN A 118 -3.22 7.30 14.20
CA ASN A 118 -2.08 6.44 14.51
C ASN A 118 -0.82 7.26 14.87
N ALA A 119 -0.60 8.38 14.16
CA ALA A 119 0.48 9.32 14.47
C ALA A 119 0.30 9.94 15.86
N LEU A 120 -0.91 10.36 16.22
CA LEU A 120 -1.20 10.87 17.56
C LEU A 120 -0.98 9.82 18.64
N ASP A 121 -1.47 8.60 18.43
CA ASP A 121 -1.31 7.48 19.37
C ASP A 121 0.19 7.20 19.62
N TRP A 122 1.01 7.16 18.56
CA TRP A 122 2.47 6.98 18.65
C TRP A 122 3.19 8.16 19.33
N LEU A 123 2.76 9.39 19.06
CA LEU A 123 3.29 10.57 19.74
C LEU A 123 2.93 10.59 21.24
N SER A 124 1.81 9.97 21.62
CA SER A 124 1.40 9.80 23.02
C SER A 124 1.97 8.56 23.72
N GLN A 125 2.81 7.77 23.04
CA GLN A 125 3.34 6.50 23.56
C GLN A 125 2.25 5.44 23.86
N ASP A 126 1.17 5.43 23.08
CA ASP A 126 0.07 4.45 23.18
C ASP A 126 0.04 3.51 21.96
N GLU A 127 1.19 2.91 21.61
CA GLU A 127 1.31 2.05 20.42
C GLU A 127 0.53 0.74 20.53
N ALA A 128 0.13 0.35 21.74
CA ALA A 128 -0.63 -0.87 22.02
C ALA A 128 -2.01 -0.87 21.34
N LEU A 129 -2.64 0.31 21.18
CA LEU A 129 -3.96 0.45 20.56
C LEU A 129 -3.93 0.48 19.03
N ILE A 130 -2.81 0.87 18.42
CA ILE A 130 -2.66 0.98 16.96
C ILE A 130 -2.93 -0.37 16.27
N GLY A 131 -2.61 -1.50 16.92
CA GLY A 131 -2.66 -2.83 16.29
C GLY A 131 -4.01 -3.51 16.30
N ILE A 132 -4.93 -2.99 17.12
CA ILE A 132 -6.27 -3.56 17.27
C ILE A 132 -7.22 -2.95 16.24
N ARG A 133 -7.06 -1.65 15.91
CA ARG A 133 -7.92 -0.94 14.94
C ARG A 133 -7.65 -1.36 13.48
N SER A 134 -6.43 -1.79 13.21
CA SER A 134 -5.88 -2.00 11.87
C SER A 134 -6.25 -3.37 11.28
N LYS A 135 -6.48 -4.38 12.14
CA LYS A 135 -6.90 -5.74 11.77
C LYS A 135 -8.28 -5.84 11.08
N ASN A 136 -9.07 -4.77 11.12
CA ASN A 136 -10.45 -4.74 10.62
C ASN A 136 -10.62 -3.99 9.29
N ARG A 137 -9.54 -3.62 8.60
CA ARG A 137 -9.64 -2.87 7.34
C ARG A 137 -8.97 -3.56 6.17
N THR A 138 -9.61 -3.35 5.01
CA THR A 138 -9.43 -3.84 3.65
C THR A 138 -8.23 -4.77 3.42
N PRO A 139 -8.43 -5.98 2.87
CA PRO A 139 -7.34 -6.86 2.47
C PRO A 139 -6.35 -6.10 1.59
N PRO A 140 -5.02 -6.23 1.84
CA PRO A 140 -4.02 -5.58 1.02
C PRO A 140 -4.24 -5.96 -0.44
N THR A 141 -4.19 -4.97 -1.33
CA THR A 141 -4.24 -5.21 -2.77
C THR A 141 -3.07 -6.12 -3.13
N LEU A 142 -3.35 -7.26 -3.76
CA LEU A 142 -2.31 -8.19 -4.20
C LEU A 142 -1.36 -7.48 -5.16
N ALA A 143 -0.15 -7.19 -4.68
CA ALA A 143 0.93 -6.69 -5.51
C ALA A 143 1.49 -7.87 -6.33
N PHE A 144 1.35 -7.80 -7.64
CA PHE A 144 1.91 -8.79 -8.55
C PHE A 144 3.22 -8.26 -9.12
N ALA A 145 4.30 -9.04 -9.02
CA ALA A 145 5.60 -8.68 -9.57
C ALA A 145 5.62 -8.62 -11.12
N SER A 146 4.63 -9.21 -11.79
CA SER A 146 4.50 -9.15 -13.25
C SER A 146 3.05 -9.21 -13.72
N ASP A 147 2.76 -8.55 -14.85
CA ASP A 147 1.46 -8.60 -15.51
C ASP A 147 1.06 -10.02 -15.92
N PHE A 148 2.05 -10.85 -16.26
CA PHE A 148 1.83 -12.25 -16.57
C PHE A 148 1.28 -13.01 -15.36
N GLY A 149 1.88 -12.85 -14.17
CA GLY A 149 1.42 -13.51 -12.94
C GLY A 149 0.00 -13.09 -12.56
N ARG A 150 -0.30 -11.79 -12.67
CA ARG A 150 -1.64 -11.23 -12.44
C ARG A 150 -2.68 -11.85 -13.38
N ASN A 151 -2.38 -11.92 -14.67
CA ASN A 151 -3.30 -12.46 -15.68
C ASN A 151 -3.46 -13.98 -15.55
N ALA A 152 -2.39 -14.71 -15.29
CA ALA A 152 -2.45 -16.17 -15.09
C ALA A 152 -3.34 -16.53 -13.90
N LEU A 153 -3.21 -15.84 -12.76
CA LEU A 153 -4.06 -16.06 -11.59
C LEU A 153 -5.52 -15.68 -11.85
N LYS A 154 -5.76 -14.54 -12.50
CA LYS A 154 -7.12 -14.07 -12.84
C LYS A 154 -7.83 -15.06 -13.77
N TRP A 155 -7.24 -15.40 -14.90
CA TRP A 155 -7.85 -16.29 -15.90
C TRP A 155 -7.85 -17.76 -15.46
N GLY A 156 -6.80 -18.19 -14.75
CA GLY A 156 -6.70 -19.53 -14.18
C GLY A 156 -7.78 -19.80 -13.14
N SER A 157 -8.07 -18.83 -12.26
CA SER A 157 -9.15 -18.99 -11.28
C SER A 157 -10.53 -18.88 -11.92
N LEU A 158 -10.71 -17.93 -12.86
CA LEU A 158 -12.00 -17.68 -13.52
C LEU A 158 -12.46 -18.87 -14.39
N ILE A 159 -11.55 -19.51 -15.12
CA ILE A 159 -11.88 -20.62 -16.05
C ILE A 159 -11.56 -21.97 -15.41
N GLY A 160 -10.43 -22.09 -14.71
CA GLY A 160 -9.93 -23.36 -14.19
C GLY A 160 -10.82 -23.96 -13.11
N VAL A 161 -11.39 -23.15 -12.20
CA VAL A 161 -12.27 -23.66 -11.15
C VAL A 161 -13.58 -24.23 -11.75
N PRO A 162 -14.35 -23.51 -12.59
CA PRO A 162 -15.52 -24.09 -13.24
C PRO A 162 -15.20 -25.34 -14.07
N LEU A 163 -14.09 -25.34 -14.82
CA LEU A 163 -13.69 -26.47 -15.64
C LEU A 163 -13.35 -27.71 -14.79
N ALA A 164 -12.68 -27.52 -13.65
CA ALA A 164 -12.38 -28.61 -12.72
C ALA A 164 -13.67 -29.28 -12.19
N PHE A 165 -14.69 -28.49 -11.86
CA PHE A 165 -15.99 -29.03 -11.43
C PHE A 165 -16.68 -29.83 -12.55
N VAL A 166 -16.66 -29.33 -13.79
CA VAL A 166 -17.21 -30.04 -14.95
C VAL A 166 -16.48 -31.38 -15.15
N LEU A 167 -15.15 -31.37 -15.15
CA LEU A 167 -14.32 -32.57 -15.33
C LEU A 167 -14.57 -33.61 -14.23
N LEU A 168 -14.62 -33.18 -12.96
CA LEU A 168 -14.95 -34.06 -11.84
C LEU A 168 -16.37 -34.65 -11.97
N GLY A 169 -17.33 -33.84 -12.41
CA GLY A 169 -18.70 -34.29 -12.69
C GLY A 169 -18.74 -35.38 -13.76
N VAL A 170 -18.08 -35.15 -14.90
CA VAL A 170 -17.99 -36.11 -16.00
C VAL A 170 -17.32 -37.40 -15.53
N MET A 171 -16.15 -37.32 -14.88
CA MET A 171 -15.42 -38.48 -14.38
C MET A 171 -16.27 -39.33 -13.41
N ARG A 172 -17.02 -38.67 -12.52
CA ARG A 172 -17.91 -39.36 -11.56
C ARG A 172 -19.07 -40.08 -12.24
N ILE A 173 -19.65 -39.49 -13.29
CA ILE A 173 -20.77 -40.07 -14.04
C ILE A 173 -20.30 -41.24 -14.91
N SER A 174 -19.19 -41.09 -15.63
CA SER A 174 -18.61 -42.16 -16.45
C SER A 174 -18.20 -43.37 -15.60
N GLY A 175 -17.72 -43.14 -14.36
CA GLY A 175 -17.46 -44.19 -13.40
C GLY A 175 -18.71 -44.90 -12.84
N ARG A 176 -19.92 -44.33 -13.02
CA ARG A 176 -21.19 -44.98 -12.68
C ARG A 176 -21.73 -45.80 -13.85
N THR A 177 -21.69 -45.27 -15.09
CA THR A 177 -22.21 -45.97 -16.28
C THR A 177 -21.41 -47.23 -16.60
N GLY A 178 -20.08 -47.19 -16.46
CA GLY A 178 -19.23 -48.37 -16.67
C GLY A 178 -19.49 -49.54 -15.69
N ARG A 179 -20.12 -49.28 -14.53
CA ARG A 179 -20.55 -50.33 -13.59
C ARG A 179 -21.95 -50.86 -13.87
N ALA A 180 -22.80 -50.07 -14.53
CA ALA A 180 -24.13 -50.50 -14.94
C ALA A 180 -24.07 -51.43 -16.16
N GLU A 181 -23.24 -51.13 -17.15
CA GLU A 181 -23.12 -51.93 -18.38
C GLU A 181 -22.50 -53.32 -18.15
N ARG A 182 -21.64 -53.48 -17.13
CA ARG A 182 -21.05 -54.80 -16.79
C ARG A 182 -22.09 -55.79 -16.27
N ARG A 183 -23.17 -55.33 -15.63
CA ARG A 183 -24.25 -56.19 -15.11
C ARG A 183 -25.19 -56.76 -16.19
N TRP A 184 -25.21 -56.17 -17.38
CA TRP A 184 -26.05 -56.62 -18.50
C TRP A 184 -25.34 -57.59 -19.45
N ARG A 185 -24.03 -57.80 -19.32
CA ARG A 185 -23.27 -58.78 -20.10
C ARG A 185 -23.12 -60.14 -19.41
N GLU A 186 -23.56 -60.25 -18.16
CA GLU A 186 -23.48 -61.47 -17.34
C GLU A 186 -24.87 -62.06 -17.00
N ALA A 187 -25.95 -61.52 -17.57
CA ALA A 187 -27.31 -62.06 -17.49
C ALA A 187 -27.77 -62.49 -18.89
#